data_AF-A0A942RQ91-F1
#
_entry.id   AF-A0A942RQ91-F1
#
_cell.length_a   1.000
_cell.length_b   1.000
_cell.length_c   1.000
_cell.angle_alpha   90.00
_cell.angle_beta   90.00
_cell.angle_gamma   90.00
#
_symmetry.space_group_name_H-M   'P 1'
#
loop_
_entity.id
_entity.type
_entity.pdbx_description
1 polymer ?
#
loop_
_entity_poly.entity_id
_entity_poly.type
_entity_poly.pdbx_seq_one_letter_code
_entity_poly.pdbx_strand_id
1 'polypeptide(L)'
;MKLWVDGKEYTFSLKKISSRLYNASKIERLAFRISSSGYGIHWPLIDEDLSIDGLLGIKHYPPTIKYEYPQQHLLAVKEKSSIYKSKRNK
;
A
#
# COMPACT_ATOMS: atom_id res chain seq x y z
N MET A 1 2.79 19.12 10.83
CA MET A 1 1.80 19.19 9.73
C MET A 1 0.42 19.04 10.33
N LYS A 2 -0.53 19.88 9.91
CA LYS A 2 -1.93 19.75 10.30
C LYS A 2 -2.73 19.30 9.08
N LEU A 3 -3.68 18.40 9.30
CA LEU A 3 -4.55 17.88 8.26
C LEU A 3 -5.98 17.79 8.80
N TRP A 4 -6.95 18.15 7.97
CA TRP A 4 -8.37 17.98 8.26
C TRP A 4 -8.88 16.78 7.45
N VAL A 5 -9.35 15.73 8.15
CA VAL A 5 -9.88 14.50 7.54
C VAL A 5 -11.20 14.17 8.24
N ASP A 6 -12.27 13.96 7.47
CA ASP A 6 -13.60 13.58 7.95
C ASP A 6 -14.12 14.43 9.13
N GLY A 7 -13.87 15.74 9.07
CA GLY A 7 -14.30 16.69 10.11
C GLY A 7 -13.43 16.72 11.37
N LYS A 8 -12.29 16.01 11.37
CA LYS A 8 -11.35 15.99 12.49
C LYS A 8 -9.98 16.54 12.09
N GLU A 9 -9.41 17.36 12.96
CA GLU A 9 -8.03 17.85 12.82
C GLU A 9 -7.04 16.81 13.37
N TYR A 10 -6.00 16.52 12.58
CA TYR A 10 -4.88 15.68 12.94
C TYR A 10 -3.58 16.48 12.85
N THR A 11 -2.72 16.33 13.86
CA THR A 11 -1.40 16.94 13.86
C THR A 11 -0.31 15.87 13.88
N PHE A 12 0.57 15.91 12.87
CA PHE A 12 1.68 14.98 12.70
C PHE A 12 3.02 15.70 12.79
N SER A 13 4.00 15.05 13.41
CA SER A 13 5.39 15.50 13.36
C SER A 13 6.01 15.11 12.02
N LEU A 14 6.49 16.10 11.24
CA LEU A 14 7.13 15.84 9.95
C LEU A 14 8.33 14.88 10.10
N LYS A 15 9.13 15.05 11.16
CA LYS A 15 10.28 14.20 11.44
C LYS A 15 9.93 12.73 11.62
N LYS A 16 8.71 12.43 12.10
CA LYS A 16 8.25 11.05 12.31
C LYS A 16 7.66 10.44 11.04
N ILE A 17 7.06 11.24 10.17
CA ILE A 17 6.38 10.72 8.97
C ILE A 17 7.33 10.61 7.78
N SER A 18 8.25 11.56 7.60
CA SER A 18 9.16 11.58 6.45
C SER A 18 10.34 12.51 6.69
N SER A 19 11.55 11.97 6.55
CA SER A 19 12.79 12.75 6.61
C SER A 19 12.89 13.73 5.45
N ARG A 20 12.42 13.36 4.25
CA ARG A 20 12.43 14.22 3.05
C ARG A 20 11.54 15.44 3.26
N LEU A 21 10.31 15.25 3.73
CA LEU A 21 9.43 16.37 4.08
C LEU A 21 9.98 17.21 5.24
N TYR A 22 10.61 16.59 6.23
CA TYR A 22 11.22 17.31 7.35
C TYR A 22 12.39 18.21 6.91
N ASN A 23 13.14 17.83 5.88
CA ASN A 23 14.24 18.64 5.35
C ASN A 23 13.83 19.56 4.18
N ALA A 24 12.64 19.34 3.61
CA ALA A 24 12.13 20.14 2.50
C ALA A 24 11.95 21.62 2.87
N SER A 25 12.28 22.49 1.93
CA SER A 25 12.04 23.93 1.99
C SER A 25 10.54 24.25 2.04
N LYS A 26 10.22 25.50 2.36
CA LYS A 26 8.83 25.97 2.35
C LYS A 26 8.18 25.83 0.98
N ILE A 27 8.92 26.11 -0.10
CA ILE A 27 8.42 26.03 -1.47
C ILE A 27 8.09 24.58 -1.82
N GLU A 28 9.01 23.66 -1.55
CA GLU A 28 8.80 22.23 -1.77
C GLU A 28 7.60 21.71 -1.00
N ARG A 29 7.45 22.06 0.28
CA ARG A 29 6.30 21.64 1.10
C ARG A 29 4.96 22.19 0.63
N LEU A 30 4.94 23.40 0.08
CA LEU A 30 3.73 24.02 -0.44
C LEU A 30 3.35 23.48 -1.83
N ALA A 31 4.32 22.97 -2.58
CA ALA A 31 4.12 22.36 -3.88
C ALA A 31 3.64 20.90 -3.75
N PHE A 32 2.48 20.68 -3.14
CA PHE A 32 1.84 19.37 -3.03
C PHE A 32 0.64 19.23 -3.98
N ARG A 33 0.25 17.98 -4.25
CA ARG A 33 -0.93 17.62 -5.02
C ARG A 33 -1.69 16.53 -4.29
N ILE A 34 -3.02 16.61 -4.30
CA ILE A 34 -3.86 15.50 -3.83
C ILE A 34 -3.87 14.43 -4.92
N SER A 35 -3.64 13.18 -4.54
CA SER A 35 -3.71 12.04 -5.46
C SER A 35 -5.10 11.97 -6.09
N SER A 36 -5.19 11.54 -7.35
CA SER A 36 -6.46 11.37 -8.08
C SER A 36 -7.41 10.38 -7.40
N SER A 37 -6.89 9.47 -6.57
CA SER A 37 -7.71 8.59 -5.74
C SER A 37 -8.38 9.30 -4.56
N GLY A 38 -7.93 10.50 -4.19
CA GLY A 38 -8.42 11.27 -3.05
C GLY A 38 -7.82 10.89 -1.69
N TYR A 39 -7.04 9.80 -1.61
CA TYR A 39 -6.53 9.24 -0.34
C TYR A 39 -5.03 9.42 -0.11
N GLY A 40 -4.37 10.26 -0.89
CA GLY A 40 -2.93 10.52 -0.75
C GLY A 40 -2.52 11.93 -1.11
N ILE A 41 -1.33 12.31 -0.68
CA ILE A 41 -0.70 13.61 -0.93
C ILE A 41 0.67 13.34 -1.55
N HIS A 42 0.90 13.92 -2.72
CA HIS A 42 2.15 13.81 -3.49
C HIS A 42 2.89 15.14 -3.49
N TRP A 43 4.18 15.11 -3.15
CA TRP A 43 5.10 16.25 -3.26
C TRP A 43 6.07 16.05 -4.43
N PRO A 44 5.72 16.51 -5.65
CA PRO A 44 6.50 16.25 -6.86
C PRO A 44 7.93 16.78 -6.83
N LEU A 45 8.19 17.87 -6.11
CA LEU A 45 9.53 18.48 -6.09
C LEU A 45 10.55 17.66 -5.30
N ILE A 46 10.09 16.89 -4.31
CA ILE A 46 10.96 16.06 -3.46
C ILE A 46 10.72 14.57 -3.68
N ASP A 47 9.82 14.20 -4.60
CA ASP A 47 9.44 12.82 -4.92
C ASP A 47 9.05 12.02 -3.65
N GLU A 48 8.08 12.58 -2.92
CA GLU A 48 7.56 11.99 -1.69
C GLU A 48 6.04 11.85 -1.75
N ASP A 49 5.54 10.68 -1.34
CA ASP A 49 4.13 10.35 -1.25
C ASP A 49 3.72 9.98 0.17
N LEU A 50 2.60 10.54 0.64
CA LEU A 50 1.98 10.15 1.90
C LEU A 50 0.53 9.69 1.65
N SER A 51 0.18 8.50 2.14
CA SER A 51 -1.21 8.06 2.19
C SER A 51 -1.90 8.53 3.47
N ILE A 52 -3.17 8.89 3.38
CA ILE A 52 -3.97 9.26 4.54
C ILE A 52 -4.09 8.07 5.50
N ASP A 53 -4.33 6.87 4.96
CA ASP A 53 -4.39 5.64 5.76
C ASP A 53 -3.09 5.35 6.49
N GLY A 54 -1.94 5.59 5.84
CA GLY A 54 -0.63 5.45 6.46
C GLY A 54 -0.43 6.43 7.61
N LEU A 55 -0.89 7.67 7.45
CA LEU A 55 -0.85 8.68 8.51
C LEU A 55 -1.79 8.34 9.69
N LEU A 56 -2.96 7.80 9.40
CA LEU A 56 -3.94 7.36 10.40
C LEU A 56 -3.61 5.99 11.03
N GLY A 57 -2.61 5.28 10.50
CA GLY A 57 -2.22 3.95 10.96
C GLY A 57 -3.22 2.85 10.61
N ILE A 58 -4.06 3.08 9.60
CA ILE A 58 -5.05 2.11 9.11
C ILE A 58 -4.30 0.97 8.43
N LYS A 59 -4.46 -0.25 8.94
CA LYS A 59 -3.89 -1.46 8.34
C LYS A 59 -4.92 -2.11 7.44
N HIS A 60 -4.65 -2.11 6.14
CA HIS A 60 -5.44 -2.88 5.18
C HIS A 60 -4.99 -4.34 5.21
N TYR A 61 -5.92 -5.23 5.49
CA TYR A 61 -5.72 -6.66 5.32
C TYR A 61 -6.39 -7.06 4.02
N PRO A 62 -5.69 -7.78 3.11
CA PRO A 62 -6.37 -8.35 1.96
C PRO A 62 -7.52 -9.21 2.48
N PRO A 63 -8.71 -9.14 1.87
CA PRO A 63 -9.81 -10.00 2.25
C PRO A 63 -9.32 -11.45 2.21
N THR A 64 -9.40 -12.14 3.34
CA THR A 64 -9.09 -13.57 3.41
C THR A 64 -10.22 -14.31 2.71
N ILE A 65 -10.10 -14.44 1.39
CA ILE A 65 -10.95 -15.36 0.65
C ILE A 65 -10.58 -16.75 1.15
N LYS A 66 -11.37 -17.30 2.08
CA LYS A 66 -11.36 -18.73 2.35
C LYS A 66 -11.90 -19.41 1.10
N TYR A 67 -11.03 -19.71 0.15
CA TYR A 67 -11.36 -20.64 -0.91
C TYR A 67 -11.58 -21.99 -0.24
N GLU A 68 -12.84 -22.38 -0.04
CA GLU A 68 -13.20 -23.79 0.11
C GLU A 68 -12.88 -24.46 -1.22
N TYR A 69 -11.62 -24.83 -1.42
CA TYR A 69 -11.22 -25.61 -2.57
C TYR A 69 -11.93 -26.97 -2.48
N PRO A 70 -12.80 -27.32 -3.44
CA PRO A 70 -13.37 -28.66 -3.50
C PRO A 70 -12.22 -29.66 -3.64
N GLN A 71 -12.21 -30.75 -2.87
CA GLN A 71 -11.10 -31.72 -2.84
C GLN A 71 -10.73 -32.28 -4.23
N GLN A 72 -11.71 -32.31 -5.14
CA GLN A 72 -11.54 -32.63 -6.57
C GLN A 72 -10.53 -31.73 -7.32
N HIS A 73 -10.39 -30.45 -6.94
CA HIS A 73 -9.40 -29.56 -7.55
C HIS A 73 -7.97 -29.86 -7.07
N LEU A 74 -7.78 -30.27 -5.82
CA LEU A 74 -6.47 -30.64 -5.27
C LEU A 74 -5.92 -31.94 -5.86
N LEU A 75 -6.80 -32.89 -6.19
CA LEU A 75 -6.45 -34.11 -6.91
C LEU A 75 -5.90 -33.80 -8.31
N ALA A 76 -6.56 -32.91 -9.05
CA ALA A 76 -6.11 -32.49 -10.38
C ALA A 76 -4.75 -31.76 -10.37
N VAL A 77 -4.45 -30.97 -9.33
CA VAL A 77 -3.14 -30.32 -9.18
C VAL A 77 -2.04 -31.34 -8.85
N LYS A 78 -2.33 -32.35 -8.01
CA LYS A 78 -1.38 -33.42 -7.69
C LYS A 78 -1.03 -34.26 -8.92
N GLU A 79 -2.03 -34.64 -9.72
CA GLU A 79 -1.82 -35.39 -10.97
C GLU A 79 -0.99 -34.61 -11.98
N LYS A 80 -1.30 -33.32 -12.20
CA LYS A 80 -0.53 -32.46 -13.10
C LYS A 80 0.92 -32.28 -12.63
N SER A 81 1.15 -32.22 -11.32
CA SER A 81 2.50 -32.13 -10.75
C SER A 81 3.32 -33.42 -10.93
N SER A 82 2.68 -34.58 -10.88
CA SER A 82 3.31 -35.89 -11.14
C SER A 82 3.69 -36.04 -12.62
N ILE A 83 2.79 -35.63 -13.53
CA ILE A 83 3.05 -35.61 -14.98
C ILE A 83 4.22 -34.69 -15.32
N TYR A 84 4.29 -33.51 -14.69
CA TYR A 84 5.37 -32.55 -14.94
C TYR A 84 6.73 -33.04 -14.42
N LYS A 85 6.76 -33.77 -13.31
CA LYS A 85 7.99 -34.39 -12.78
C LYS A 85 8.44 -35.60 -13.61
N SER A 86 7.51 -36.41 -14.13
CA SER A 86 7.80 -37.54 -15.02
C SER A 86 8.45 -37.09 -16.34
N LYS A 87 8.02 -35.96 -16.91
CA LYS A 87 8.57 -35.41 -18.16
C LYS A 87 9.96 -34.77 -18.03
N ARG A 88 10.45 -34.55 -16.81
CA ARG A 88 11.77 -33.91 -16.58
C ARG A 88 12.93 -34.91 -16.53
N ASN A 89 12.65 -36.21 -16.53
CA ASN A 89 13.64 -37.30 -16.45
C ASN A 89 13.74 -38.11 -17.75
N LYS A 90 13.59 -37.47 -18.92
CA LYS A 90 13.81 -38.12 -20.22
C LYS A 90 14.62 -37.24 -21.14
#